data_AF-A0A382EAJ3-F1
#
_entry.id   AF-A0A382EAJ3-F1
#
_cell.length_a   1.000
_cell.length_b   1.000
_cell.length_c   1.000
_cell.angle_alpha   90.00
_cell.angle_beta   90.00
_cell.angle_gamma   90.00
#
_symmetry.space_group_name_H-M   'P 1'
#
loop_
_entity.id
_entity.type
_entity.pdbx_description
1 polymer ?
#
loop_
_entity_poly.entity_id
_entity_poly.type
_entity_poly.pdbx_seq_one_letter_code
_entity_poly.pdbx_strand_id
1 'polypeptide(L)'
;MTTTPAGRAPRATPAHRWGLPAPQGLYNPRFEHDACGVNFVCNLRGEASHEIVAYGVEALCNLQHRGALGAEKNSGDGAGILLQVPDSFYRGSVDFDLPEAGRYATGMTFLPGDPSQAEEAVALLEALAGDEDLQVLGWRDVPTDDSMLGLASRAAQPVIRQLFLTSSTDPDASGIELDRLIYPFRKRAEREIGERSGAKDTGMGS
;
A
#
# COMPACT_ATOMS: atom_id res chain seq x y z
N MET A 1 45.12 -48.75 -43.51
CA MET A 1 43.94 -49.35 -42.86
C MET A 1 43.44 -48.37 -41.82
N THR A 2 42.16 -48.09 -41.89
CA THR A 2 41.39 -46.94 -41.38
C THR A 2 41.36 -46.81 -39.85
N THR A 3 41.75 -45.64 -39.35
CA THR A 3 41.45 -45.16 -37.99
C THR A 3 40.07 -44.50 -37.97
N THR A 4 39.17 -45.02 -37.13
CA THR A 4 37.85 -44.44 -36.86
C THR A 4 37.99 -43.20 -35.97
N PRO A 5 37.36 -42.04 -36.28
CA PRO A 5 37.31 -40.94 -35.34
C PRO A 5 36.18 -41.17 -34.32
N ALA A 6 36.51 -40.99 -33.05
CA ALA A 6 35.55 -41.02 -31.95
C ALA A 6 34.49 -39.93 -32.11
N GLY A 7 33.22 -40.31 -31.99
CA GLY A 7 32.08 -39.41 -32.04
C GLY A 7 32.15 -38.36 -30.93
N ARG A 8 32.03 -37.09 -31.33
CA ARG A 8 31.94 -35.96 -30.41
C ARG A 8 30.63 -36.04 -29.63
N ALA A 9 30.71 -36.19 -28.32
CA ALA A 9 29.54 -36.08 -27.44
C ALA A 9 28.81 -34.75 -27.68
N PRO A 10 27.47 -34.73 -27.62
CA PRO A 10 26.72 -33.48 -27.76
C PRO A 10 27.18 -32.52 -26.67
N ARG A 11 27.57 -31.31 -27.07
CA ARG A 11 27.88 -30.23 -26.14
C ARG A 11 26.62 -29.96 -25.32
N ALA A 12 26.69 -30.16 -24.01
CA ALA A 12 25.69 -29.65 -23.09
C ALA A 12 25.59 -28.13 -23.31
N THR A 13 24.42 -27.69 -23.75
CA THR A 13 24.13 -26.27 -23.95
C THR A 13 24.17 -25.58 -22.58
N PRO A 14 25.06 -24.61 -22.34
CA PRO A 14 24.98 -23.81 -21.13
C PRO A 14 24.05 -22.63 -21.41
N ALA A 15 23.00 -22.49 -20.60
CA ALA A 15 22.48 -21.22 -20.06
C ALA A 15 21.06 -21.44 -19.53
N HIS A 16 20.84 -21.35 -18.21
CA HIS A 16 20.62 -20.12 -17.44
C HIS A 16 19.30 -19.40 -17.77
N ARG A 17 18.49 -19.17 -16.73
CA ARG A 17 17.89 -17.87 -16.38
C ARG A 17 17.20 -17.96 -15.01
N TRP A 18 17.79 -17.31 -13.99
CA TRP A 18 17.08 -16.77 -12.81
C TRP A 18 16.24 -17.73 -11.94
N GLY A 19 16.83 -18.76 -11.33
CA GLY A 19 16.17 -19.46 -10.20
C GLY A 19 14.88 -20.23 -10.51
N LEU A 20 14.48 -20.33 -11.78
CA LEU A 20 13.30 -21.09 -12.20
C LEU A 20 13.64 -22.59 -12.40
N PRO A 21 12.71 -23.51 -12.07
CA PRO A 21 12.92 -24.94 -12.28
C PRO A 21 13.09 -25.29 -13.77
N ALA A 22 13.72 -26.42 -14.07
CA ALA A 22 13.78 -26.93 -15.44
C ALA A 22 12.37 -27.30 -15.95
N PRO A 23 12.12 -27.29 -17.28
CA PRO A 23 10.85 -27.76 -17.82
C PRO A 23 10.50 -29.15 -17.30
N GLN A 24 9.32 -29.31 -16.67
CA GLN A 24 8.83 -30.60 -16.15
C GLN A 24 7.34 -30.80 -16.40
N GLY A 25 6.93 -31.93 -16.96
CA GLY A 25 5.54 -32.17 -17.33
C GLY A 25 5.03 -31.07 -18.28
N LEU A 26 3.91 -30.42 -17.92
CA LEU A 26 3.34 -29.27 -18.67
C LEU A 26 4.00 -27.93 -18.34
N TYR A 27 4.91 -27.88 -17.36
CA TYR A 27 5.60 -26.66 -16.99
C TYR A 27 6.72 -26.34 -17.99
N ASN A 28 6.68 -25.13 -18.54
CA ASN A 28 7.74 -24.58 -19.37
C ASN A 28 8.10 -23.17 -18.85
N PRO A 29 9.32 -22.96 -18.32
CA PRO A 29 9.78 -21.66 -17.77
C PRO A 29 9.67 -20.49 -18.75
N ARG A 30 9.55 -20.75 -20.06
CA ARG A 30 9.36 -19.72 -21.08
C ARG A 30 8.00 -19.04 -21.01
N PHE A 31 7.02 -19.62 -20.32
CA PHE A 31 5.70 -19.05 -20.08
C PHE A 31 5.51 -18.56 -18.63
N GLU A 32 6.57 -18.59 -17.82
CA GLU A 32 6.55 -18.01 -16.47
C GLU A 32 6.63 -16.49 -16.57
N HIS A 33 5.64 -15.80 -16.00
CA HIS A 33 5.58 -14.35 -15.97
C HIS A 33 5.12 -13.87 -14.60
N ASP A 34 5.92 -13.04 -13.94
CA ASP A 34 5.50 -12.35 -12.72
C ASP A 34 4.33 -11.39 -13.02
N ALA A 35 3.24 -11.56 -12.26
CA ALA A 35 1.97 -10.84 -12.44
C ALA A 35 1.90 -9.49 -11.71
N CYS A 36 3.04 -8.88 -11.35
CA CYS A 36 3.05 -7.57 -10.69
C CYS A 36 3.79 -6.52 -11.54
N GLY A 37 3.09 -5.45 -11.88
CA GLY A 37 3.68 -4.25 -12.50
C GLY A 37 3.91 -3.16 -11.46
N VAL A 38 5.08 -2.54 -11.48
CA VAL A 38 5.39 -1.35 -10.68
C VAL A 38 5.84 -0.26 -11.64
N ASN A 39 5.35 0.97 -11.43
CA ASN A 39 5.76 2.15 -12.18
C ASN A 39 6.14 3.27 -11.20
N PHE A 40 6.98 4.20 -11.66
CA PHE A 40 7.33 5.42 -10.93
C PHE A 40 7.41 6.58 -11.91
N VAL A 41 6.91 7.73 -11.50
CA VAL A 41 6.95 8.98 -12.26
C VAL A 41 7.51 10.07 -11.37
N CYS A 42 8.46 10.85 -11.87
CA CYS A 42 8.99 12.01 -11.17
C CYS A 42 9.16 13.21 -12.10
N ASN A 43 9.03 14.41 -11.53
CA ASN A 43 9.48 15.63 -12.18
C ASN A 43 10.93 15.90 -11.76
N LEU A 44 11.84 15.89 -12.73
CA LEU A 44 13.28 16.09 -12.52
C LEU A 44 13.63 17.51 -12.02
N ARG A 45 12.72 18.48 -12.16
CA ARG A 45 12.86 19.82 -11.58
C ARG A 45 12.40 19.90 -10.12
N GLY A 46 11.77 18.84 -9.60
CA GLY A 46 11.27 18.81 -8.22
C GLY A 46 9.98 19.60 -8.00
N GLU A 47 9.30 20.04 -9.07
CA GLU A 47 8.08 20.84 -8.95
C GLU A 47 6.87 19.90 -8.74
N ALA A 48 6.12 20.13 -7.65
CA ALA A 48 4.88 19.43 -7.39
C ALA A 48 3.80 19.83 -8.40
N SER A 49 3.16 18.84 -9.02
CA SER A 49 2.10 19.06 -10.01
C SER A 49 1.10 17.89 -10.00
N HIS A 50 -0.18 18.22 -10.16
CA HIS A 50 -1.24 17.21 -10.39
C HIS A 50 -1.01 16.41 -11.67
N GLU A 51 -0.27 16.95 -12.64
CA GLU A 51 0.08 16.26 -13.88
C GLU A 51 0.84 14.94 -13.61
N ILE A 52 1.74 14.93 -12.62
CA ILE A 52 2.50 13.73 -12.24
C ILE A 52 1.57 12.64 -11.67
N VAL A 53 0.54 13.06 -10.93
CA VAL A 53 -0.49 12.15 -10.40
C VAL A 53 -1.30 11.54 -11.55
N ALA A 54 -1.70 12.36 -12.53
CA ALA A 54 -2.42 11.89 -13.72
C ALA A 54 -1.60 10.85 -14.51
N TYR A 55 -0.30 11.10 -14.70
CA TYR A 55 0.61 10.13 -15.32
C TYR A 55 0.72 8.83 -14.52
N GLY A 56 0.75 8.90 -13.18
CA GLY A 56 0.73 7.72 -12.31
C GLY A 56 -0.53 6.88 -12.48
N VAL A 57 -1.71 7.52 -12.56
CA VAL A 57 -2.98 6.84 -12.80
C VAL A 57 -3.04 6.21 -14.19
N GLU A 58 -2.61 6.93 -15.23
CA GLU A 58 -2.52 6.38 -16.59
C GLU A 58 -1.60 5.16 -16.65
N ALA A 59 -0.47 5.22 -15.96
CA ALA A 59 0.47 4.11 -15.86
C ALA A 59 -0.16 2.88 -15.18
N LEU A 60 -1.00 3.06 -14.15
CA LEU A 60 -1.76 1.97 -13.53
C LEU A 60 -2.77 1.34 -14.50
N CYS A 61 -3.53 2.16 -15.24
CA CYS A 61 -4.46 1.66 -16.25
C CYS A 61 -3.75 0.83 -17.33
N ASN A 62 -2.56 1.26 -17.74
CA ASN A 62 -1.75 0.55 -18.73
C ASN A 62 -1.19 -0.78 -18.19
N LEU A 63 -1.11 -0.98 -16.88
CA LEU A 63 -0.70 -2.23 -16.25
C LEU A 63 -1.84 -3.25 -16.05
N GLN A 64 -3.09 -2.91 -16.40
CA GLN A 64 -4.25 -3.79 -16.19
C GLN A 64 -4.06 -5.19 -16.80
N HIS A 65 -3.36 -5.30 -17.93
CA HIS A 65 -3.07 -6.58 -18.59
C HIS A 65 -2.14 -7.50 -17.79
N ARG A 66 -1.49 -6.97 -16.74
CA ARG A 66 -0.66 -7.72 -15.79
C ARG A 66 -1.37 -7.98 -14.47
N GLY A 67 -2.51 -7.34 -14.22
CA GLY A 67 -3.27 -7.53 -12.99
C GLY A 67 -3.91 -8.91 -12.95
N ALA A 68 -3.85 -9.55 -11.78
CA ALA A 68 -4.68 -10.70 -11.50
C ALA A 68 -6.15 -10.26 -11.43
N LEU A 69 -7.00 -10.95 -12.18
CA LEU A 69 -8.45 -10.82 -12.11
C LEU A 69 -8.94 -11.73 -10.98
N GLY A 70 -9.78 -11.19 -10.09
CA GLY A 70 -10.39 -11.95 -9.02
C GLY A 70 -11.45 -12.93 -9.54
N ALA A 71 -12.16 -13.58 -8.61
CA ALA A 71 -13.23 -14.53 -8.94
C ALA A 71 -14.39 -13.88 -9.73
N GLU A 72 -14.55 -12.56 -9.62
CA GLU A 72 -15.55 -11.76 -10.32
C GLU A 72 -14.86 -10.81 -11.32
N LYS A 73 -15.54 -10.49 -12.43
CA LYS A 73 -14.99 -9.64 -13.50
C LYS A 73 -14.61 -8.22 -13.02
N ASN A 74 -15.23 -7.76 -11.95
CA ASN A 74 -15.03 -6.44 -11.34
C ASN A 74 -14.26 -6.51 -10.01
N SER A 75 -13.56 -7.62 -9.77
CA SER A 75 -12.65 -7.78 -8.64
C SER A 75 -11.22 -7.96 -9.17
N GLY A 76 -10.27 -7.37 -8.48
CA GLY A 76 -8.83 -7.51 -8.73
C GLY A 76 -8.08 -7.56 -7.42
N ASP A 77 -6.85 -8.06 -7.46
CA ASP A 77 -6.06 -8.30 -6.24
C ASP A 77 -5.62 -7.01 -5.52
N GLY A 78 -5.56 -5.89 -6.25
CA GLY A 78 -5.29 -4.57 -5.69
C GLY A 78 -4.53 -3.66 -6.65
N ALA A 79 -4.72 -2.35 -6.47
CA ALA A 79 -3.95 -1.30 -7.13
C ALA A 79 -3.76 -0.13 -6.15
N GLY A 80 -2.68 0.61 -6.30
CA GLY A 80 -2.40 1.74 -5.42
C GLY A 80 -1.36 2.68 -6.01
N ILE A 81 -1.38 3.91 -5.52
CA ILE A 81 -0.40 4.95 -5.85
C ILE A 81 0.11 5.54 -4.54
N LEU A 82 1.43 5.68 -4.43
CA LEU A 82 2.08 6.39 -3.34
C LEU A 82 2.52 7.77 -3.85
N LEU A 83 2.14 8.81 -3.11
CA LEU A 83 2.45 10.20 -3.44
C LEU A 83 3.09 10.88 -2.23
N GLN A 84 3.76 12.01 -2.49
CA GLN A 84 4.12 12.95 -1.43
C GLN A 84 2.85 13.53 -0.79
N VAL A 85 2.95 14.01 0.46
CA VAL A 85 1.85 14.70 1.17
C VAL A 85 1.38 15.91 0.35
N PRO A 86 0.14 15.91 -0.19
CA PRO A 86 -0.35 16.99 -1.05
C PRO A 86 -0.91 18.16 -0.20
N ASP A 87 -0.03 18.98 0.37
CA ASP A 87 -0.41 20.03 1.34
C ASP A 87 -1.52 20.98 0.86
N SER A 88 -1.40 21.48 -0.38
CA SER A 88 -2.38 22.41 -0.96
C SER A 88 -3.77 21.79 -1.09
N PHE A 89 -3.85 20.49 -1.39
CA PHE A 89 -5.10 19.75 -1.42
C PHE A 89 -5.67 19.59 -0.01
N TYR A 90 -4.83 19.20 0.96
CA TYR A 90 -5.31 18.97 2.31
C TYR A 90 -5.89 20.22 2.96
N ARG A 91 -5.25 21.38 2.82
CA ARG A 91 -5.77 22.66 3.33
C ARG A 91 -7.15 23.04 2.80
N GLY A 92 -7.54 22.54 1.63
CA GLY A 92 -8.88 22.75 1.05
C GLY A 92 -9.87 21.61 1.33
N SER A 93 -9.45 20.57 2.05
CA SER A 93 -10.22 19.32 2.20
C SER A 93 -10.43 18.88 3.65
N VAL A 94 -9.91 19.64 4.62
CA VAL A 94 -10.11 19.43 6.06
C VAL A 94 -10.72 20.69 6.68
N ASP A 95 -11.36 20.53 7.83
CA ASP A 95 -12.02 21.60 8.60
C ASP A 95 -11.22 22.04 9.85
N PHE A 96 -9.98 21.56 9.99
CA PHE A 96 -9.05 21.90 11.06
C PHE A 96 -7.77 22.54 10.52
N ASP A 97 -7.06 23.26 11.40
CA ASP A 97 -5.82 23.94 11.05
C ASP A 97 -4.66 22.95 10.89
N LEU A 98 -3.92 23.09 9.78
CA LEU A 98 -2.71 22.34 9.51
C LEU A 98 -1.47 23.21 9.75
N PRO A 99 -0.45 22.70 10.48
CA PRO A 99 0.89 23.30 10.54
C PRO A 99 1.49 23.54 9.15
N GLU A 100 2.63 24.22 9.10
CA GLU A 100 3.38 24.40 7.85
C GLU A 100 3.64 23.04 7.16
N ALA A 101 3.68 23.04 5.83
CA ALA A 101 3.98 21.85 5.05
C ALA A 101 5.28 21.18 5.55
N GLY A 102 5.21 19.88 5.82
CA GLY A 102 6.34 19.11 6.38
C GLY A 102 6.40 19.07 7.90
N ARG A 103 5.58 19.84 8.62
CA ARG A 103 5.45 19.82 10.10
C ARG A 103 4.24 19.05 10.62
N TYR A 104 3.52 18.39 9.71
CA TYR A 104 2.49 17.42 10.07
C TYR A 104 2.66 16.18 9.21
N ALA A 105 2.21 15.06 9.75
CA ALA A 105 2.11 13.79 9.06
C ALA A 105 0.65 13.45 8.83
N THR A 106 0.39 12.63 7.82
CA THR A 106 -0.91 11.99 7.62
C THR A 106 -0.74 10.50 7.40
N GLY A 107 -1.69 9.72 7.90
CA GLY A 107 -1.71 8.27 7.75
C GLY A 107 -3.07 7.82 7.21
N MET A 108 -3.05 6.87 6.27
CA MET A 108 -4.27 6.18 5.86
C MET A 108 -4.60 5.10 6.89
N THR A 109 -5.84 5.10 7.39
CA THR A 109 -6.34 4.11 8.34
C THR A 109 -7.51 3.35 7.72
N PHE A 110 -7.44 2.02 7.85
CA PHE A 110 -8.52 1.13 7.44
C PHE A 110 -9.17 0.59 8.69
N LEU A 111 -10.33 1.16 9.03
CA LEU A 111 -11.08 0.88 10.23
C LEU A 111 -12.14 -0.22 9.96
N PRO A 112 -12.60 -0.93 11.01
CA PRO A 112 -13.71 -1.86 10.89
C PRO A 112 -14.94 -1.24 10.21
N GLY A 113 -15.69 -2.06 9.46
CA GLY A 113 -16.93 -1.62 8.80
C GLY A 113 -18.06 -1.29 9.79
N ASP A 114 -18.05 -1.90 10.98
CA ASP A 114 -19.01 -1.58 12.03
C ASP A 114 -18.70 -0.21 12.67
N PRO A 115 -19.65 0.74 12.69
CA PRO A 115 -19.39 2.09 13.22
C PRO A 115 -18.92 2.11 14.66
N SER A 116 -19.44 1.24 15.54
CA SER A 116 -19.05 1.24 16.95
C SER A 116 -17.61 0.76 17.14
N GLN A 117 -17.19 -0.25 16.38
CA GLN A 117 -15.81 -0.74 16.37
C GLN A 117 -14.85 0.25 15.69
N ALA A 118 -15.32 0.98 14.68
CA ALA A 118 -14.53 2.04 14.06
C ALA A 118 -14.21 3.16 15.07
N GLU A 119 -15.20 3.62 15.84
CA GLU A 119 -14.99 4.63 16.88
C GLU A 119 -14.13 4.10 18.05
N GLU A 120 -14.25 2.82 18.42
CA GLU A 120 -13.33 2.18 19.39
C GLU A 120 -11.88 2.20 18.87
N ALA A 121 -11.66 1.87 17.60
CA ALA A 121 -10.34 1.88 16.98
C ALA A 121 -9.75 3.29 16.87
N VAL A 122 -10.57 4.30 16.55
CA VAL A 122 -10.18 5.72 16.56
C VAL A 122 -9.71 6.13 17.96
N ALA A 123 -10.50 5.86 19.00
CA ALA A 123 -10.13 6.22 20.37
C ALA A 123 -8.81 5.56 20.82
N LEU A 124 -8.56 4.32 20.40
CA LEU A 124 -7.29 3.63 20.67
C LEU A 124 -6.10 4.29 19.95
N LEU A 125 -6.28 4.70 18.69
CA LEU A 125 -5.25 5.42 17.92
C LEU A 125 -4.94 6.78 18.55
N GLU A 126 -5.95 7.51 19.01
CA GLU A 126 -5.75 8.80 19.67
C GLU A 126 -5.02 8.65 21.01
N ALA A 127 -5.36 7.64 21.80
CA ALA A 127 -4.65 7.33 23.04
C ALA A 127 -3.18 6.96 22.79
N LEU A 128 -2.92 6.11 21.78
CA LEU A 128 -1.55 5.74 21.39
C LEU A 128 -0.74 6.92 20.86
N ALA A 129 -1.38 7.86 20.15
CA ALA A 129 -0.71 9.08 19.71
C ALA A 129 -0.25 9.91 20.91
N GLY A 130 -1.10 10.06 21.93
CA GLY A 130 -0.75 10.73 23.18
C GLY A 130 0.42 10.06 23.92
N ASP A 131 0.45 8.72 23.96
CA ASP A 131 1.56 7.96 24.56
C ASP A 131 2.90 8.14 23.84
N GLU A 132 2.88 8.53 22.56
CA GLU A 132 4.06 8.68 21.69
C GLU A 132 4.42 10.17 21.45
N ASP A 133 3.98 11.07 22.35
CA ASP A 133 4.24 12.50 22.26
C ASP A 133 3.74 13.14 20.94
N LEU A 134 2.66 12.61 20.38
CA LEU A 134 2.00 13.12 19.17
C LEU A 134 0.67 13.78 19.51
N GLN A 135 0.36 14.84 18.75
CA GLN A 135 -0.92 15.53 18.80
C GLN A 135 -1.74 15.13 17.59
N VAL A 136 -2.97 14.68 17.83
CA VAL A 136 -3.98 14.49 16.77
C VAL A 136 -4.53 15.86 16.38
N LEU A 137 -4.34 16.23 15.11
CA LEU A 137 -4.89 17.46 14.53
C LEU A 137 -6.34 17.27 14.11
N GLY A 138 -6.66 16.08 13.61
CA GLY A 138 -8.00 15.74 13.18
C GLY A 138 -8.04 14.51 12.28
N TRP A 139 -9.27 14.18 11.91
CA TRP A 139 -9.60 13.05 11.03
C TRP A 139 -10.31 13.55 9.79
N ARG A 140 -10.00 12.93 8.65
CA ARG A 140 -10.68 13.19 7.38
C ARG A 140 -11.28 11.90 6.85
N ASP A 141 -12.59 11.86 6.69
CA ASP A 141 -13.24 10.79 5.94
C ASP A 141 -12.79 10.84 4.48
N VAL A 142 -12.35 9.70 3.93
CA VAL A 142 -11.90 9.63 2.54
C VAL A 142 -13.11 9.38 1.64
N PRO A 143 -13.41 10.29 0.69
CA PRO A 143 -14.49 10.06 -0.27
C PRO A 143 -14.20 8.81 -1.10
N THR A 144 -15.17 7.90 -1.17
CA THR A 144 -15.07 6.65 -1.96
C THR A 144 -16.33 6.46 -2.81
N ASP A 145 -16.17 5.75 -3.92
CA ASP A 145 -17.27 5.27 -4.76
C ASP A 145 -17.12 3.74 -4.90
N ASP A 146 -18.02 3.01 -4.26
CA ASP A 146 -18.00 1.54 -4.19
C ASP A 146 -18.87 0.88 -5.28
N SER A 147 -19.47 1.67 -6.19
CA SER A 147 -20.45 1.21 -7.18
C SER A 147 -19.92 0.14 -8.15
N MET A 148 -18.60 0.11 -8.34
CA MET A 148 -17.92 -0.81 -9.26
C MET A 148 -17.32 -2.04 -8.57
N LEU A 149 -17.31 -2.11 -7.23
CA LEU A 149 -16.69 -3.20 -6.49
C LEU A 149 -17.45 -4.52 -6.66
N GLY A 150 -16.70 -5.62 -6.79
CA GLY A 150 -17.24 -6.98 -6.65
C GLY A 150 -17.86 -7.22 -5.27
N LEU A 151 -18.78 -8.19 -5.16
CA LEU A 151 -19.52 -8.46 -3.92
C LEU A 151 -18.56 -8.81 -2.77
N ALA A 152 -17.55 -9.64 -3.06
CA ALA A 152 -16.53 -10.02 -2.07
C ALA A 152 -15.71 -8.80 -1.60
N SER A 153 -15.26 -7.95 -2.53
CA SER A 153 -14.48 -6.75 -2.21
C SER A 153 -15.31 -5.73 -1.42
N ARG A 154 -16.60 -5.58 -1.76
CA ARG A 154 -17.53 -4.71 -1.04
C ARG A 154 -17.81 -5.20 0.37
N ALA A 155 -18.02 -6.51 0.55
CA ALA A 155 -18.26 -7.10 1.87
C ALA A 155 -17.05 -6.95 2.81
N ALA A 156 -15.84 -6.92 2.26
CA ALA A 156 -14.59 -6.72 3.00
C ALA A 156 -14.13 -5.25 3.05
N GLN A 157 -14.92 -4.29 2.53
CA GLN A 157 -14.52 -2.89 2.45
C GLN A 157 -14.40 -2.27 3.86
N PRO A 158 -13.25 -1.68 4.21
CA PRO A 158 -13.10 -0.96 5.47
C PRO A 158 -13.71 0.44 5.41
N VAL A 159 -13.96 1.04 6.58
CA VAL A 159 -14.11 2.49 6.67
C VAL A 159 -12.73 3.12 6.51
N ILE A 160 -12.56 4.00 5.53
CA ILE A 160 -11.27 4.61 5.21
C ILE A 160 -11.26 6.05 5.74
N ARG A 161 -10.39 6.31 6.72
CA ARG A 161 -10.14 7.66 7.26
C ARG A 161 -8.66 7.99 7.18
N GLN A 162 -8.36 9.28 7.04
CA GLN A 162 -7.01 9.80 7.20
C GLN A 162 -6.85 10.45 8.57
N LEU A 163 -5.82 10.05 9.29
CA LEU A 163 -5.41 10.64 10.56
C LEU A 163 -4.31 11.68 10.30
N PHE A 164 -4.42 12.85 10.91
CA PHE A 164 -3.43 13.93 10.83
C PHE A 164 -2.78 14.15 12.19
N LEU A 165 -1.45 14.17 12.21
CA LEU A 165 -0.63 14.21 13.42
C LEU A 165 0.46 15.26 13.34
N THR A 166 0.85 15.80 14.48
CA THR A 166 2.09 16.58 14.63
C THR A 166 2.77 16.20 15.95
N SER A 167 3.95 16.74 16.21
CA SER A 167 4.63 16.56 17.49
C SER A 167 3.95 17.40 18.58
N SER A 168 3.68 16.80 19.73
CA SER A 168 3.22 17.50 20.94
C SER A 168 4.36 18.22 21.67
N THR A 169 5.61 17.81 21.45
CA THR A 169 6.78 18.25 22.22
C THR A 169 7.68 19.21 21.46
N ASP A 170 7.69 19.14 20.13
CA ASP A 170 8.48 20.01 19.25
C ASP A 170 7.65 20.48 18.04
N PRO A 171 7.01 21.66 18.12
CA PRO A 171 6.22 22.22 17.02
C PRO A 171 7.01 22.55 15.74
N ASP A 172 8.34 22.56 15.81
CA ASP A 172 9.24 22.80 14.67
C ASP A 172 9.73 21.49 14.02
N ALA A 173 9.41 20.33 14.62
CA ALA A 173 9.76 19.03 14.06
C ALA A 173 9.20 18.88 12.65
N SER A 174 10.08 18.57 11.69
CA SER A 174 9.73 18.41 10.29
C SER A 174 10.57 17.32 9.62
N GLY A 175 10.17 16.89 8.42
CA GLY A 175 10.94 15.92 7.65
C GLY A 175 11.31 14.66 8.45
N ILE A 176 12.60 14.34 8.50
CA ILE A 176 13.08 13.10 9.13
C ILE A 176 12.94 13.12 10.66
N GLU A 177 12.96 14.29 11.29
CA GLU A 177 12.72 14.45 12.73
C GLU A 177 11.27 14.06 13.06
N LEU A 178 10.30 14.55 12.29
CA LEU A 178 8.90 14.18 12.45
C LEU A 178 8.67 12.69 12.12
N ASP A 179 9.26 12.18 11.03
CA ASP A 179 9.14 10.76 10.65
C ASP A 179 9.62 9.81 11.76
N ARG A 180 10.67 10.21 12.50
CA ARG A 180 11.20 9.43 13.64
C ARG A 180 10.24 9.38 14.82
N LEU A 181 9.40 10.38 15.02
CA LEU A 181 8.34 10.39 16.03
C LEU A 181 7.14 9.56 15.57
N ILE A 182 6.76 9.66 14.29
CA ILE A 182 5.60 8.94 13.73
C ILE A 182 5.85 7.43 13.59
N TYR A 183 7.09 7.02 13.31
CA TYR A 183 7.40 5.62 13.03
C TYR A 183 7.08 4.67 14.20
N PRO A 184 7.50 4.93 15.46
CA PRO A 184 7.12 4.13 16.63
C PRO A 184 5.61 4.04 16.83
N PHE A 185 4.91 5.17 16.73
CA PHE A 185 3.44 5.21 16.80
C PHE A 185 2.80 4.26 15.79
N ARG A 186 3.20 4.33 14.51
CA ARG A 186 2.69 3.43 13.47
C ARG A 186 2.95 1.96 13.83
N LYS A 187 4.17 1.63 14.29
CA LYS A 187 4.53 0.26 14.66
C LYS A 187 3.74 -0.26 15.87
N ARG A 188 3.46 0.60 16.86
CA ARG A 188 2.61 0.24 18.01
C ARG A 188 1.16 0.08 17.61
N ALA A 189 0.62 1.00 16.81
CA ALA A 189 -0.74 0.91 16.28
C ALA A 189 -0.96 -0.41 15.52
N GLU A 190 -0.08 -0.76 14.58
CA GLU A 190 -0.14 -2.02 13.82
C GLU A 190 -0.16 -3.25 14.74
N ARG A 191 0.65 -3.26 15.80
CA ARG A 191 0.76 -4.39 16.73
C ARG A 191 -0.44 -4.45 17.67
N GLU A 192 -0.68 -3.39 18.42
CA GLU A 192 -1.58 -3.39 19.58
C GLU A 192 -3.06 -3.36 19.16
N ILE A 193 -3.38 -2.75 18.02
CA ILE A 193 -4.75 -2.72 17.49
C ILE A 193 -4.97 -3.91 16.56
N GLY A 194 -3.99 -4.25 15.71
CA GLY A 194 -4.11 -5.40 14.80
C GLY A 194 -4.33 -6.73 15.54
N GLU A 195 -3.66 -6.95 16.66
CA GLU A 195 -3.85 -8.14 17.51
C GLU A 195 -5.26 -8.20 18.13
N ARG A 196 -5.82 -7.05 18.51
CA ARG A 196 -7.17 -6.95 19.10
C ARG A 196 -8.27 -7.19 18.07
N SER A 197 -8.07 -6.71 16.85
CA SER A 197 -8.98 -6.96 15.73
C SER A 197 -8.96 -8.43 15.29
N GLY A 198 -7.78 -9.06 15.25
CA GLY A 198 -7.63 -10.48 14.92
C GLY A 198 -8.23 -11.44 15.96
N ALA A 199 -8.21 -11.08 17.25
CA ALA A 199 -8.78 -11.89 18.31
C ALA A 199 -10.32 -11.94 18.32
N LYS A 200 -11.00 -10.91 17.78
CA LYS A 200 -12.47 -10.87 17.69
C LYS A 200 -13.00 -11.70 16.50
N ASP A 201 -12.19 -11.94 15.47
CA ASP A 201 -12.63 -12.60 14.21
C ASP A 201 -12.55 -14.14 14.25
N THR A 202 -11.89 -14.73 15.25
CA THR A 202 -11.88 -16.19 15.48
C THR A 202 -13.16 -16.73 16.16
N GLY A 203 -14.16 -15.88 16.38
CA GLY A 203 -15.43 -16.21 17.01
C GLY A 203 -16.56 -16.60 16.05
N MET A 204 -16.29 -17.28 14.93
CA MET A 204 -17.37 -17.80 14.08
C MET A 204 -17.69 -19.26 14.46
N GLY A 205 -18.71 -19.39 15.32
CA GLY A 205 -19.77 -20.41 15.30
C GLY A 205 -19.43 -21.88 15.08
N SER A 206 -19.76 -22.67 16.11
CA SER A 206 -20.23 -24.07 16.08
C SER A 206 -20.93 -24.53 14.80
#